data_AF-A0A521WCB6-F1
#
_entry.id   AF-A0A521WCB6-F1
#
_cell.length_a   1.000
_cell.length_b   1.000
_cell.length_c   1.000
_cell.angle_alpha   90.00
_cell.angle_beta   90.00
_cell.angle_gamma   90.00
#
_symmetry.space_group_name_H-M   'P 1'
#
loop_
_entity.id
_entity.type
_entity.pdbx_description
1 polymer ?
#
loop_
_entity_poly.entity_id
_entity_poly.type
_entity_poly.pdbx_seq_one_letter_code
_entity_poly.pdbx_strand_id
1 'polypeptide(L)'
;MPEKQNPPKLELQLNESAKLKLLKDKCYEGSSSYGTYYLYSVEQEGVEKAFFAPVEVHQQIVQHRLKAGDEFRLSKVAGQNGKKITGQLIFELEQKAVAPQQLPTNGNGQLKKDDLREIMRLCIADAIDITKSFGNVPFQNEDIRAISSCLFIARTRNI
;
A
#
# COMPACT_ATOMS: atom_id res chain seq x y z
N MET A 1 -16.94 -23.40 30.25
CA MET A 1 -16.75 -23.16 28.80
C MET A 1 -16.49 -21.67 28.66
N PRO A 2 -15.31 -21.21 28.21
CA PRO A 2 -15.08 -19.77 28.09
C PRO A 2 -15.93 -19.25 26.93
N GLU A 3 -16.76 -18.25 27.21
CA GLU A 3 -17.52 -17.48 26.23
C GLU A 3 -16.56 -17.00 25.14
N LYS A 4 -16.79 -17.43 23.89
CA LYS A 4 -16.11 -16.84 22.74
C LYS A 4 -16.60 -15.40 22.60
N GLN A 5 -15.93 -14.48 23.27
CA GLN A 5 -16.04 -13.06 23.01
C GLN A 5 -15.74 -12.85 21.52
N ASN A 6 -16.79 -12.61 20.73
CA ASN A 6 -16.61 -12.24 19.34
C ASN A 6 -15.76 -10.97 19.31
N PRO A 7 -14.63 -10.96 18.57
CA PRO A 7 -13.82 -9.77 18.47
C PRO A 7 -14.66 -8.60 17.96
N PRO A 8 -14.51 -7.40 18.52
CA PRO A 8 -15.29 -6.24 18.12
C PRO A 8 -15.16 -6.00 16.62
N LYS A 9 -16.28 -5.70 15.97
CA LYS A 9 -16.29 -5.42 14.53
C LYS A 9 -15.56 -4.11 14.27
N LEU A 10 -14.66 -4.11 13.29
CA LEU A 10 -14.05 -2.89 12.81
C LEU A 10 -15.07 -2.14 11.94
N GLU A 11 -15.48 -0.96 12.40
CA GLU A 11 -16.29 -0.03 11.63
C GLU A 11 -15.56 1.29 11.49
N LEU A 12 -15.34 1.70 10.24
CA LEU A 12 -14.72 2.99 9.91
C LEU A 12 -15.82 4.01 9.64
N GLN A 13 -15.74 5.15 10.33
CA GLN A 13 -16.57 6.31 10.05
C GLN A 13 -16.11 7.04 8.79
N LEU A 14 -16.96 7.90 8.24
CA LEU A 14 -16.64 8.69 7.07
C LEU A 14 -15.52 9.70 7.41
N ASN A 15 -14.51 9.77 6.54
CA ASN A 15 -13.25 10.50 6.71
C ASN A 15 -12.34 9.95 7.83
N GLU A 16 -12.58 8.73 8.29
CA GLU A 16 -11.70 8.07 9.26
C GLU A 16 -10.68 7.18 8.54
N SER A 17 -9.43 7.26 9.00
CA SER A 17 -8.38 6.33 8.59
C SER A 17 -7.96 5.47 9.77
N ALA A 18 -7.91 4.15 9.59
CA ALA A 18 -7.35 3.24 10.57
C ALA A 18 -6.15 2.50 9.98
N LYS A 19 -5.08 2.44 10.77
CA LYS A 19 -3.98 1.52 10.54
C LYS A 19 -4.35 0.15 11.12
N LEU A 20 -4.28 -0.86 10.28
CA LEU A 20 -4.68 -2.22 10.57
C LEU A 20 -3.54 -3.16 10.26
N LYS A 21 -3.37 -4.17 11.10
CA LYS A 21 -2.39 -5.22 10.89
C LYS A 21 -3.09 -6.55 10.69
N LEU A 22 -2.77 -7.28 9.65
CA LEU A 22 -3.33 -8.61 9.44
C LEU A 22 -2.83 -9.58 10.51
N LEU A 23 -3.74 -10.28 11.17
CA LEU A 23 -3.41 -11.32 12.14
C LEU A 23 -3.36 -12.72 11.53
N LYS A 24 -3.98 -12.91 10.36
CA LYS A 24 -4.08 -14.20 9.68
C LYS A 24 -3.77 -14.05 8.20
N ASP A 25 -3.12 -15.08 7.64
CA ASP A 25 -2.78 -15.15 6.22
C ASP A 25 -4.02 -15.36 5.34
N LYS A 26 -5.02 -16.09 5.86
CA LYS A 26 -6.24 -16.43 5.15
C LYS A 26 -7.41 -15.65 5.72
N CYS A 27 -8.18 -15.03 4.83
CA CYS A 27 -9.50 -14.52 5.18
C CYS A 27 -10.49 -15.68 5.32
N TYR A 28 -11.52 -15.44 6.12
CA TYR A 28 -12.68 -16.30 6.16
C TYR A 28 -13.69 -15.81 5.11
N GLU A 29 -13.91 -16.64 4.10
CA GLU A 29 -14.89 -16.39 3.05
C GLU A 29 -16.21 -17.06 3.44
N GLY A 30 -17.29 -16.31 3.42
CA GLY A 30 -18.63 -16.86 3.62
C GLY A 30 -19.62 -16.24 2.64
N SER A 31 -20.80 -16.84 2.54
CA SER A 31 -21.89 -16.33 1.71
C SER A 31 -23.08 -15.98 2.60
N SER A 32 -23.61 -14.77 2.43
CA SER A 32 -24.87 -14.33 3.04
C SER A 32 -25.92 -14.07 1.96
N SER A 33 -27.16 -13.79 2.35
CA SER A 33 -28.27 -13.42 1.46
C SER A 33 -27.96 -12.19 0.59
N TYR A 34 -26.99 -11.38 1.00
CA TYR A 34 -26.54 -10.16 0.32
C TYR A 34 -25.26 -10.37 -0.54
N GLY A 35 -24.73 -11.59 -0.60
CA GLY A 35 -23.54 -11.93 -1.38
C GLY A 35 -22.39 -12.48 -0.52
N THR A 36 -21.24 -12.69 -1.17
CA THR A 36 -20.01 -13.17 -0.55
C THR A 36 -19.41 -12.08 0.34
N TYR A 37 -19.02 -12.46 1.56
CA TYR A 37 -18.31 -11.60 2.49
C TYR A 37 -16.92 -12.17 2.80
N TYR A 38 -15.97 -11.25 2.97
CA TYR A 38 -14.58 -11.57 3.29
C TYR A 38 -14.27 -11.04 4.68
N LEU A 39 -14.05 -11.94 5.63
CA LEU A 39 -13.77 -11.61 7.03
C LEU A 39 -12.28 -11.76 7.31
N TYR A 40 -11.65 -10.66 7.71
CA TYR A 40 -10.25 -10.60 8.11
C TYR A 40 -10.13 -10.36 9.61
N SER A 41 -9.24 -11.11 10.26
CA SER A 41 -8.78 -10.78 11.62
C SER A 41 -7.70 -9.71 11.49
N VAL A 42 -7.97 -8.50 11.99
CA VAL A 42 -7.03 -7.38 11.97
C VAL A 42 -6.79 -6.86 13.37
N GLU A 43 -5.60 -6.38 13.64
CA GLU A 43 -5.26 -5.67 14.88
C GLU A 43 -5.25 -4.17 14.59
N GLN A 44 -5.95 -3.40 15.41
CA GLN A 44 -5.95 -1.94 15.40
C GLN A 44 -5.50 -1.47 16.79
N GLU A 45 -4.38 -0.74 16.86
CA GLU A 45 -3.86 -0.18 18.12
C GLU A 45 -3.69 -1.22 19.24
N GLY A 46 -3.31 -2.45 18.90
CA GLY A 46 -3.14 -3.55 19.85
C GLY A 46 -4.44 -4.29 20.22
N VAL A 47 -5.58 -3.94 19.62
CA VAL A 47 -6.87 -4.61 19.82
C VAL A 47 -7.21 -5.43 18.57
N GLU A 48 -7.42 -6.74 18.75
CA GLU A 48 -7.93 -7.62 17.69
C GLU A 48 -9.39 -7.28 17.38
N LYS A 49 -9.67 -6.99 16.11
CA LYS A 49 -10.97 -6.65 15.56
C LYS A 49 -11.29 -7.51 14.33
N ALA A 50 -12.58 -7.78 14.15
CA ALA A 50 -13.11 -8.45 12.97
C ALA A 50 -13.40 -7.43 11.87
N PHE A 51 -12.68 -7.49 10.76
CA PHE A 51 -12.88 -6.60 9.61
C PHE A 51 -13.63 -7.31 8.49
N PHE A 52 -14.81 -6.80 8.16
CA PHE A 52 -15.57 -7.23 6.99
C PHE A 52 -15.11 -6.42 5.78
N ALA A 53 -14.20 -6.99 4.99
CA ALA A 53 -13.66 -6.33 3.83
C ALA A 53 -14.68 -6.35 2.68
N PRO A 54 -14.97 -5.20 2.05
CA PRO A 54 -15.65 -5.20 0.76
C PRO A 54 -14.76 -5.86 -0.30
N VAL A 55 -15.38 -6.31 -1.39
CA VAL A 55 -14.71 -7.02 -2.49
C VAL A 55 -13.47 -6.26 -3.00
N GLU A 56 -13.58 -4.94 -3.13
CA GLU A 56 -12.49 -4.07 -3.59
C GLU A 56 -11.26 -4.16 -2.68
N VAL A 57 -11.46 -4.12 -1.36
CA VAL A 57 -10.39 -4.21 -0.37
C VAL A 57 -9.80 -5.62 -0.34
N HIS A 58 -10.64 -6.66 -0.42
CA HIS A 58 -10.17 -8.04 -0.54
C HIS A 58 -9.27 -8.23 -1.76
N GLN A 59 -9.68 -7.72 -2.92
CA GLN A 59 -8.87 -7.78 -4.15
C GLN A 59 -7.52 -7.10 -3.96
N GLN A 60 -7.47 -5.92 -3.31
CA GLN A 60 -6.21 -5.25 -3.02
C GLN A 60 -5.33 -6.07 -2.07
N ILE A 61 -5.90 -6.64 -1.01
CA ILE A 61 -5.16 -7.51 -0.07
C ILE A 61 -4.54 -8.71 -0.81
N VAL A 62 -5.31 -9.37 -1.67
CA VAL A 62 -4.84 -10.51 -2.47
C VAL A 62 -3.80 -10.09 -3.51
N GLN A 63 -4.03 -8.96 -4.20
CA GLN A 63 -3.12 -8.42 -5.22
C GLN A 63 -1.76 -8.05 -4.62
N HIS A 64 -1.76 -7.45 -3.43
CA HIS A 64 -0.54 -7.12 -2.69
C HIS A 64 0.09 -8.31 -1.96
N ARG A 65 -0.56 -9.50 -1.99
CA ARG A 65 -0.12 -10.73 -1.32
C ARG A 65 0.22 -10.51 0.16
N LEU A 66 -0.57 -9.70 0.83
CA LEU A 66 -0.42 -9.42 2.25
C LEU A 66 -0.52 -10.72 3.07
N LYS A 67 0.34 -10.83 4.08
CA LYS A 67 0.41 -11.95 5.03
C LYS A 67 0.10 -11.50 6.45
N ALA A 68 -0.07 -12.47 7.34
CA ALA A 68 -0.12 -12.22 8.78
C ALA A 68 1.13 -11.47 9.23
N GLY A 69 0.93 -10.34 9.89
CA GLY A 69 1.97 -9.43 10.33
C GLY A 69 2.11 -8.17 9.48
N ASP A 70 1.57 -8.16 8.25
CA ASP A 70 1.64 -6.99 7.40
C ASP A 70 0.63 -5.92 7.81
N GLU A 71 1.05 -4.67 7.65
CA GLU A 71 0.28 -3.49 8.04
C GLU A 71 -0.25 -2.77 6.80
N PHE A 72 -1.46 -2.27 6.89
CA PHE A 72 -2.11 -1.49 5.85
C PHE A 72 -3.00 -0.44 6.49
N ARG A 73 -3.21 0.66 5.78
CA ARG A 73 -4.09 1.74 6.19
C ARG A 73 -5.34 1.70 5.35
N LEU A 74 -6.49 1.73 6.02
CA LEU A 74 -7.79 1.91 5.38
C LEU A 74 -8.32 3.29 5.71
N SER A 75 -8.63 4.05 4.68
CA SER A 75 -9.19 5.39 4.79
C SER A 75 -10.56 5.40 4.11
N LYS A 76 -11.62 5.64 4.87
CA LYS A 76 -12.96 5.74 4.30
C LYS A 76 -13.23 7.19 3.94
N VAL A 77 -13.05 7.56 2.68
CA VAL A 77 -13.26 8.94 2.21
C VAL A 77 -14.66 9.12 1.64
N ALA A 78 -15.20 10.32 1.78
CA ALA A 78 -16.44 10.71 1.10
C ALA A 78 -16.17 10.95 -0.40
N GLY A 79 -16.60 10.03 -1.25
CA GLY A 79 -16.61 10.21 -2.71
C GLY A 79 -17.93 10.84 -3.15
N GLN A 80 -17.87 12.02 -3.76
CA GLN A 80 -19.06 12.67 -4.32
C GLN A 80 -19.24 12.23 -5.78
N ASN A 81 -20.18 11.32 -6.03
CA ASN A 81 -20.57 10.94 -7.39
C ASN A 81 -21.90 11.62 -7.72
N GLY A 82 -21.83 12.87 -8.18
CA GLY A 82 -23.00 13.72 -8.45
C GLY A 82 -23.74 14.19 -7.18
N LYS A 83 -25.05 13.93 -7.08
CA LYS A 83 -25.90 14.31 -5.92
C LYS A 83 -25.83 13.33 -4.74
N LYS A 84 -25.08 12.22 -4.82
CA LYS A 84 -24.97 11.22 -3.75
C LYS A 84 -23.54 11.18 -3.20
N ILE A 85 -23.41 11.40 -1.89
CA ILE A 85 -22.18 11.16 -1.14
C ILE A 85 -22.09 9.65 -0.89
N THR A 86 -21.12 8.99 -1.50
CA THR A 86 -20.86 7.55 -1.30
C THR A 86 -19.52 7.39 -0.61
N GLY A 87 -19.46 6.62 0.47
CA GLY A 87 -18.18 6.35 1.15
C GLY A 87 -17.33 5.39 0.33
N GLN A 88 -16.18 5.83 -0.15
CA GLN A 88 -15.20 5.00 -0.85
C GLN A 88 -14.10 4.59 0.15
N LEU A 89 -13.76 3.31 0.20
CA LEU A 89 -12.60 2.86 0.98
C LEU A 89 -11.35 2.95 0.10
N ILE A 90 -10.43 3.84 0.49
CA ILE A 90 -9.07 3.87 -0.02
C ILE A 90 -8.25 2.93 0.84
N PHE A 91 -7.60 1.96 0.19
CA PHE A 91 -6.64 1.08 0.82
C PHE A 91 -5.23 1.55 0.42
N GLU A 92 -4.40 1.74 1.43
CA GLU A 92 -3.01 2.12 1.28
C GLU A 92 -2.19 1.05 1.97
N LEU A 93 -1.29 0.41 1.23
CA LEU A 93 -0.32 -0.49 1.86
C LEU A 93 0.61 0.38 2.70
N GLU A 94 0.59 0.23 4.03
CA GLU A 94 1.73 0.68 4.82
C GLU A 94 2.81 -0.37 4.60
N GLN A 95 3.48 -0.27 3.45
CA GLN A 95 4.80 -0.83 3.32
C GLN A 95 5.56 -0.30 4.52
N LYS A 96 5.87 -1.19 5.48
CA LYS A 96 6.89 -0.98 6.49
C LYS A 96 7.98 -0.23 5.77
N ALA A 97 8.11 1.06 6.06
CA ALA A 97 8.92 1.97 5.26
C ALA A 97 10.18 1.21 4.94
N VAL A 98 10.31 0.78 3.68
CA VAL A 98 11.61 0.40 3.19
C VAL A 98 12.30 1.73 3.27
N ALA A 99 13.06 1.89 4.37
CA ALA A 99 13.95 3.01 4.59
C ALA A 99 14.51 3.36 3.22
N PRO A 100 14.42 4.64 2.79
CA PRO A 100 14.64 5.06 1.41
C PRO A 100 15.78 4.22 0.87
N GLN A 101 15.47 3.29 -0.03
CA GLN A 101 16.32 2.13 -0.30
C GLN A 101 17.76 2.62 -0.36
N GLN A 102 18.51 2.35 0.71
CA GLN A 102 19.90 2.74 0.75
C GLN A 102 20.48 2.09 -0.49
N LEU A 103 21.18 2.89 -1.30
CA LEU A 103 21.89 2.37 -2.44
C LEU A 103 22.62 1.09 -2.00
N PRO A 104 22.69 0.05 -2.85
CA PRO A 104 23.57 -1.08 -2.58
C PRO A 104 25.01 -0.57 -2.57
N THR A 105 25.44 0.01 -1.45
CA THR A 105 26.82 0.41 -1.19
C THR A 105 27.52 -0.84 -0.70
N ASN A 106 28.10 -1.61 -1.63
CA ASN A 106 29.23 -2.45 -1.28
C ASN A 106 30.33 -1.51 -0.77
N GLY A 107 30.77 -1.71 0.47
CA GLY A 107 31.66 -0.82 1.22
C GLY A 107 33.09 -0.67 0.68
N ASN A 108 33.30 -0.74 -0.64
CA ASN A 108 34.60 -0.64 -1.30
C ASN A 108 34.62 0.26 -2.55
N GLY A 109 33.62 1.11 -2.78
CA GLY A 109 33.71 2.20 -3.79
C GLY A 109 33.98 1.74 -5.24
N GLN A 110 33.72 0.48 -5.58
CA GLN A 110 33.80 -0.03 -6.94
C GLN A 110 32.43 -0.57 -7.37
N LEU A 111 31.82 0.13 -8.31
CA LEU A 111 30.57 -0.23 -8.97
C LEU A 111 30.78 -1.52 -9.78
N LYS A 112 30.07 -2.59 -9.43
CA LYS A 112 29.86 -3.67 -10.39
C LYS A 112 28.92 -3.14 -11.47
N LYS A 113 29.10 -3.58 -12.72
CA LYS A 113 28.21 -3.24 -13.86
C LYS A 113 26.74 -3.54 -13.54
N ASP A 114 26.50 -4.51 -12.67
CA ASP A 114 25.17 -4.88 -12.18
C ASP A 114 24.56 -3.82 -11.24
N ASP A 115 25.38 -3.12 -10.44
CA ASP A 115 24.94 -2.06 -9.52
C ASP A 115 24.44 -0.82 -10.29
N LEU A 116 25.13 -0.42 -11.37
CA LEU A 116 24.70 0.70 -12.21
C LEU A 116 23.36 0.40 -12.91
N ARG A 117 23.18 -0.85 -13.34
CA ARG A 117 21.93 -1.28 -13.96
C ARG A 117 20.78 -1.25 -12.97
N GLU A 118 21.02 -1.66 -11.73
CA GLU A 118 20.02 -1.61 -10.66
C GLU A 118 19.69 -0.17 -10.26
N ILE A 119 20.68 0.70 -10.10
CA ILE A 119 20.49 2.13 -9.82
C ILE A 119 19.66 2.77 -10.94
N MET A 120 19.93 2.46 -12.21
CA MET A 120 19.15 2.98 -13.33
C MET A 120 17.68 2.50 -13.27
N ARG A 121 17.45 1.23 -12.92
CA ARG A 121 16.10 0.69 -12.75
C ARG A 121 15.33 1.42 -11.65
N LEU A 122 15.98 1.70 -10.52
CA LEU A 122 15.40 2.44 -9.41
C LEU A 122 15.05 3.88 -9.83
N CYS A 123 15.95 4.59 -10.50
CA CYS A 123 15.70 5.95 -10.96
C CYS A 123 14.53 6.07 -11.96
N ILE A 124 14.30 5.05 -12.78
CA ILE A 124 13.15 4.99 -13.68
C ILE A 124 11.86 4.76 -12.90
N ALA A 125 11.85 3.82 -11.95
CA ALA A 125 10.70 3.58 -11.10
C ALA A 125 10.31 4.83 -10.31
N ASP A 126 11.27 5.49 -9.68
CA ASP A 126 11.04 6.72 -8.92
C ASP A 126 10.53 7.86 -9.79
N ALA A 127 11.06 8.03 -11.01
CA ALA A 127 10.56 9.05 -11.93
C ALA A 127 9.08 8.83 -12.27
N ILE A 128 8.68 7.58 -12.53
CA ILE A 128 7.29 7.23 -12.81
C ILE A 128 6.41 7.53 -11.59
N ASP A 129 6.84 7.16 -10.39
CA ASP A 129 6.06 7.40 -9.16
C ASP A 129 5.94 8.90 -8.83
N ILE A 130 7.00 9.68 -9.04
CA ILE A 130 6.98 11.14 -8.96
C ILE A 130 5.95 11.70 -9.93
N THR A 131 5.96 11.29 -11.20
CA THR A 131 5.01 11.82 -12.19
C THR A 131 3.56 11.46 -11.85
N LYS A 132 3.30 10.27 -11.32
CA LYS A 132 1.96 9.85 -10.87
C LYS A 132 1.48 10.63 -9.65
N SER A 133 2.39 11.08 -8.79
CA SER A 133 2.06 11.88 -7.59
C SER A 133 1.49 13.25 -7.93
N PHE A 134 1.74 13.74 -9.15
CA PHE A 134 1.23 15.01 -9.66
C PHE A 134 0.10 14.75 -10.68
N GLY A 135 -1.05 14.29 -10.19
CA GLY A 135 -2.18 13.79 -11.01
C GLY A 135 -2.80 14.77 -12.03
N ASN A 136 -2.42 16.05 -12.01
CA ASN A 136 -2.96 17.08 -12.90
C ASN A 136 -1.94 17.62 -13.93
N VAL A 137 -0.70 17.13 -13.94
CA VAL A 137 0.32 17.57 -14.89
C VAL A 137 0.53 16.46 -15.94
N PRO A 138 0.31 16.73 -17.23
CA PRO A 138 0.48 15.73 -18.28
C PRO A 138 1.97 15.52 -18.59
N PHE A 139 2.64 14.69 -17.79
CA PHE A 139 4.02 14.29 -18.07
C PHE A 139 4.10 13.43 -19.33
N GLN A 140 5.07 13.75 -20.18
CA GLN A 140 5.43 12.95 -21.34
C GLN A 140 6.56 11.98 -21.00
N ASN A 141 6.80 11.01 -21.89
CA ASN A 141 7.93 10.08 -21.77
C ASN A 141 9.28 10.82 -21.70
N GLU A 142 9.38 11.99 -22.30
CA GLU A 142 10.58 12.83 -22.24
C GLU A 142 10.84 13.41 -20.85
N ASP A 143 9.78 13.79 -20.13
CA ASP A 143 9.90 14.30 -18.76
C ASP A 143 10.32 13.19 -17.79
N ILE A 144 9.74 11.99 -17.94
CA ILE A 144 10.13 10.80 -17.16
C ILE A 144 11.61 10.52 -17.39
N ARG A 145 12.07 10.55 -18.66
CA ARG A 145 13.48 10.37 -19.00
C ARG A 145 14.38 11.44 -18.36
N ALA A 146 13.99 12.71 -18.41
CA ALA A 146 14.74 13.81 -17.82
C ALA A 146 14.87 13.65 -16.29
N ILE A 147 13.77 13.32 -15.61
CA ILE A 147 13.76 13.07 -14.15
C ILE A 147 14.64 11.86 -13.81
N SER A 148 14.50 10.74 -14.53
CA SER A 148 15.32 9.54 -14.31
C SER A 148 16.81 9.82 -14.49
N SER A 149 17.21 10.58 -15.51
CA SER A 149 18.60 10.96 -15.74
C SER A 149 19.15 11.86 -14.64
N CYS A 150 18.39 12.85 -14.19
CA CYS A 150 18.77 13.71 -13.06
C CYS A 150 18.96 12.89 -11.77
N LEU A 151 18.03 11.98 -11.45
CA LEU A 151 18.12 11.11 -10.28
C LEU A 151 19.33 10.17 -10.36
N PHE A 152 19.60 9.61 -11.54
CA PHE A 152 20.75 8.73 -11.77
C PHE A 152 22.07 9.47 -11.55
N ILE A 153 22.22 10.68 -12.10
CA ILE A 153 23.41 11.51 -11.89
C ILE A 153 23.56 11.87 -10.41
N ALA A 154 22.47 12.31 -9.76
CA ALA A 154 22.50 12.68 -8.34
C ALA A 154 22.90 11.51 -7.43
N ARG A 155 22.44 10.30 -7.75
CA ARG A 155 22.76 9.07 -7.01
C ARG A 155 24.18 8.60 -7.27
N THR A 156 24.63 8.61 -8.52
CA THR A 156 25.98 8.14 -8.89
C THR A 156 27.09 9.14 -8.54
N ARG A 157 26.77 10.41 -8.33
CA ARG A 157 27.73 11.46 -7.94
C ARG A 157 28.10 11.44 -6.45
N ASN A 158 27.29 10.80 -5.61
CA ASN A 158 27.52 10.65 -4.17
C ASN A 158 28.07 9.25 -3.78
N ILE A 159 28.45 8.43 -4.77
CA ILE A 159 29.11 7.12 -4.61
C ILE A 159 30.58 7.31 -4.96
#